data_AF-A0A1I6Y1K8-F1
#
_entry.id   AF-A0A1I6Y1K8-F1
#
_cell.length_a   1.000
_cell.length_b   1.000
_cell.length_c   1.000
_cell.angle_alpha   90.00
_cell.angle_beta   90.00
_cell.angle_gamma   90.00
#
_symmetry.space_group_name_H-M   'P 1'
#
loop_
_entity.id
_entity.type
_entity.pdbx_description
1 polymer ?
#
loop_
_entity_poly.entity_id
_entity_poly.type
_entity_poly.pdbx_seq_one_letter_code
_entity_poly.pdbx_strand_id
1 'polypeptide(L)'
;MTDDAGSPTEAEFLRRLENARINLAGVAYVDIPYSEKKISLRHYRGLVRERGWRVTGMERGDEGTFRLVLERSDSTSAPHILGPTFIEGPSLDELRGNEAALLEAERVRRETGVDVLSESVLDGVRSEHVRLRRRYARLLWLTSLPALVAFVTLMLSLVALGDGNPEAADTLLLVSAVSAVVFALSLWPTIRAARARTAVVADYKAGYERVVAAALGTNTTLGSSTTMGSNTTERS
;
A
#
# COMPACT_ATOMS: atom_id res chain seq x y z
N MET A 1 -28.08 -29.83 23.16
CA MET A 1 -27.22 -30.37 22.09
C MET A 1 -27.87 -29.96 20.78
N THR A 2 -27.34 -28.93 20.15
CA THR A 2 -27.84 -28.36 18.90
C THR A 2 -26.65 -28.22 17.97
N ASP A 3 -26.57 -29.17 17.05
CA ASP A 3 -25.91 -29.19 15.75
C ASP A 3 -24.83 -28.12 15.50
N ASP A 4 -23.60 -28.54 15.79
CA ASP A 4 -22.33 -27.88 15.47
C ASP A 4 -21.98 -28.07 13.97
N ALA A 5 -22.97 -27.91 13.09
CA ALA A 5 -22.77 -27.90 11.66
C ALA A 5 -22.38 -26.47 11.27
N GLY A 6 -21.08 -26.20 11.25
CA GLY A 6 -20.51 -24.94 10.75
C GLY A 6 -21.19 -24.51 9.45
N SER A 7 -21.43 -23.20 9.31
CA SER A 7 -22.14 -22.64 8.16
C SER A 7 -21.55 -23.14 6.83
N PRO A 8 -22.32 -23.41 5.77
CA PRO A 8 -21.75 -23.81 4.48
C PRO A 8 -20.66 -22.85 3.98
N THR A 9 -20.79 -21.56 4.32
CA THR A 9 -19.80 -20.52 4.04
C THR A 9 -18.49 -20.69 4.84
N GLU A 10 -18.58 -21.19 6.07
CA GLU A 10 -17.43 -21.48 6.93
C GLU A 10 -16.67 -22.71 6.41
N ALA A 11 -17.38 -23.78 6.05
CA ALA A 11 -16.78 -24.98 5.47
C ALA A 11 -16.07 -24.65 4.15
N GLU A 12 -16.64 -23.78 3.32
CA GLU A 12 -16.02 -23.35 2.07
C GLU A 12 -14.78 -22.48 2.31
N PHE A 13 -14.84 -21.56 3.28
CA PHE A 13 -13.68 -20.79 3.70
C PHE A 13 -12.53 -21.68 4.21
N LEU A 14 -12.83 -22.66 5.07
CA LEU A 14 -11.85 -23.60 5.58
C LEU A 14 -11.23 -24.43 4.46
N ARG A 15 -12.02 -24.87 3.47
CA ARG A 15 -11.50 -25.55 2.28
C ARG A 15 -10.55 -24.65 1.47
N ARG A 16 -10.87 -23.36 1.33
CA ARG A 16 -9.96 -22.40 0.66
C ARG A 16 -8.68 -22.18 1.46
N LEU A 17 -8.79 -22.10 2.79
CA LEU A 17 -7.65 -21.98 3.71
C LEU A 17 -6.73 -23.20 3.67
N GLU A 18 -7.28 -24.41 3.60
CA GLU A 18 -6.50 -25.66 3.46
C GLU A 18 -5.77 -25.76 2.12
N ASN A 19 -6.35 -25.18 1.07
CA ASN A 19 -5.73 -25.11 -0.26
C ASN A 19 -4.84 -23.87 -0.44
N ALA A 20 -4.77 -22.99 0.57
CA ALA A 20 -4.02 -21.75 0.48
C ALA A 20 -2.51 -22.08 0.44
N ARG A 21 -1.91 -21.86 -0.72
CA ARG A 21 -0.47 -22.05 -0.89
C ARG A 21 0.26 -20.83 -0.36
N ILE A 22 1.31 -21.11 0.41
CA ILE A 22 2.26 -20.09 0.82
C ILE A 22 3.01 -19.66 -0.43
N ASN A 23 2.93 -18.37 -0.74
CA ASN A 23 3.72 -17.75 -1.80
C ASN A 23 5.19 -17.66 -1.36
N LEU A 24 6.04 -17.18 -2.27
CA LEU A 24 7.46 -17.00 -1.98
C LEU A 24 7.74 -16.01 -0.82
N ALA A 25 6.76 -15.16 -0.46
CA ALA A 25 6.85 -14.21 0.65
C ALA A 25 6.47 -14.82 2.01
N GLY A 26 6.23 -16.14 2.11
CA GLY A 26 5.81 -16.78 3.37
C GLY A 26 4.35 -16.51 3.74
N VAL A 27 3.58 -15.97 2.79
CA VAL A 27 2.20 -15.51 2.96
C VAL A 27 1.25 -16.36 2.12
N ALA A 28 0.08 -16.67 2.64
CA ALA A 28 -1.00 -17.27 1.87
C ALA A 28 -2.12 -16.25 1.66
N TYR A 29 -2.69 -16.24 0.45
CA TYR A 29 -3.85 -15.41 0.13
C TYR A 29 -5.10 -16.26 0.09
N VAL A 30 -6.17 -15.76 0.70
CA VAL A 30 -7.49 -16.38 0.62
C VAL A 30 -8.48 -15.33 0.15
N ASP A 31 -9.03 -15.55 -1.04
CA ASP A 31 -10.06 -14.70 -1.61
C ASP A 31 -11.43 -15.07 -1.04
N ILE A 32 -12.14 -14.05 -0.55
CA ILE A 32 -13.48 -14.18 0.01
C ILE A 32 -14.45 -13.32 -0.83
N PRO A 33 -15.45 -13.95 -1.48
CA PRO A 33 -16.51 -13.24 -2.18
C PRO A 33 -17.29 -12.30 -1.25
N TYR A 34 -17.66 -11.11 -1.74
CA TYR A 34 -18.52 -10.18 -0.99
C TYR A 34 -19.91 -10.77 -0.71
N SER A 35 -20.36 -11.74 -1.50
CA SER A 35 -21.59 -12.53 -1.25
C SER A 35 -21.51 -13.36 0.04
N GLU A 36 -20.31 -13.66 0.52
CA GLU A 36 -20.03 -14.44 1.73
C GLU A 36 -19.82 -13.57 2.98
N LYS A 37 -20.04 -12.25 2.89
CA LYS A 37 -19.91 -11.27 3.99
C LYS A 37 -20.91 -11.46 5.15
N LYS A 38 -21.62 -12.60 5.19
CA LYS A 38 -22.47 -13.03 6.31
C LYS A 38 -21.66 -13.34 7.57
N ILE A 39 -20.38 -13.71 7.40
CA ILE A 39 -19.46 -13.99 8.50
C ILE A 39 -18.69 -12.72 8.86
N SER A 40 -18.64 -12.39 10.15
CA SER A 40 -17.89 -11.22 10.61
C SER A 40 -16.38 -11.41 10.45
N LEU A 41 -15.64 -10.33 10.19
CA LEU A 41 -14.18 -10.35 10.11
C LEU A 41 -13.49 -10.88 11.36
N ARG A 42 -14.10 -10.66 12.52
CA ARG A 42 -13.64 -11.19 13.80
C ARG A 42 -13.70 -12.71 13.83
N HIS A 43 -14.72 -13.29 13.20
CA HIS A 43 -14.92 -14.73 13.14
C HIS A 43 -13.93 -15.39 12.18
N TYR A 44 -13.69 -14.81 10.99
CA TYR A 44 -12.61 -15.27 10.09
C TYR A 44 -11.23 -15.28 10.77
N ARG A 45 -10.91 -14.23 11.55
CA ARG A 45 -9.67 -14.20 12.33
C ARG A 45 -9.58 -15.32 13.38
N GLY A 46 -10.70 -15.72 13.97
CA GLY A 46 -10.77 -16.84 14.90
C GLY A 46 -10.42 -18.16 14.21
N LEU A 47 -11.11 -18.46 13.12
CA LEU A 47 -10.93 -19.70 12.32
C LEU A 47 -9.50 -19.86 11.80
N VAL A 48 -8.93 -18.77 11.29
CA VAL A 48 -7.55 -18.74 10.78
C VAL A 48 -6.56 -19.00 11.92
N ARG A 49 -6.77 -18.38 13.09
CA ARG A 49 -5.90 -18.55 14.27
C ARG A 49 -5.91 -19.96 14.83
N GLU A 50 -7.07 -20.60 14.88
CA GLU A 50 -7.21 -22.00 15.34
C GLU A 50 -6.42 -22.99 14.47
N ARG A 51 -6.22 -22.65 13.19
CA ARG A 51 -5.45 -23.45 12.23
C ARG A 51 -3.99 -23.02 12.11
N GLY A 52 -3.48 -22.23 13.06
CA GLY A 52 -2.07 -21.84 13.10
C GLY A 52 -1.71 -20.71 12.15
N TRP A 53 -2.68 -19.97 11.61
CA TRP A 53 -2.45 -18.84 10.73
C TRP A 53 -2.73 -17.50 11.45
N ARG A 54 -2.10 -16.42 11.00
CA ARG A 54 -2.29 -15.06 11.49
C ARG A 54 -2.72 -14.18 10.32
N VAL A 55 -3.83 -13.45 10.49
CA VAL A 55 -4.25 -12.44 9.52
C VAL A 55 -3.40 -11.18 9.72
N THR A 56 -2.59 -10.83 8.72
CA THR A 56 -1.73 -9.62 8.75
C THR A 56 -2.36 -8.44 8.04
N GLY A 57 -3.22 -8.69 7.06
CA GLY A 57 -3.82 -7.64 6.26
C GLY A 57 -5.10 -8.07 5.55
N MET A 58 -5.72 -7.09 4.91
CA MET A 58 -6.82 -7.30 3.97
C MET A 58 -6.59 -6.41 2.77
N GLU A 59 -6.74 -6.98 1.58
CA GLU A 59 -6.62 -6.31 0.31
C GLU A 59 -7.95 -6.39 -0.45
N ARG A 60 -8.14 -5.47 -1.40
CA ARG A 60 -9.24 -5.57 -2.35
C ARG A 60 -8.83 -6.58 -3.41
N GLY A 61 -9.53 -7.70 -3.49
CA GLY A 61 -9.28 -8.73 -4.51
C GLY A 61 -9.90 -8.33 -5.84
N ASP A 62 -9.88 -9.27 -6.78
CA ASP A 62 -10.54 -9.14 -8.09
C ASP A 62 -12.06 -9.02 -7.93
N GLU A 63 -12.75 -8.63 -9.01
CA GLU A 63 -14.19 -8.32 -9.07
C GLU A 63 -15.04 -9.09 -8.06
N GLY A 64 -15.56 -8.37 -7.06
CA GLY A 64 -16.51 -8.94 -6.13
C GLY A 64 -15.89 -9.67 -4.92
N THR A 65 -14.57 -9.60 -4.69
CA THR A 65 -13.89 -10.29 -3.57
C THR A 65 -13.06 -9.34 -2.68
N PHE A 66 -12.78 -9.79 -1.47
CA PHE A 66 -11.72 -9.24 -0.61
C PHE A 66 -10.74 -10.34 -0.25
N ARG A 67 -9.45 -10.00 -0.25
CA ARG A 67 -8.35 -10.94 -0.08
C ARG A 67 -7.82 -10.84 1.35
N LEU A 68 -7.81 -11.95 2.08
CA LEU A 68 -7.13 -12.04 3.37
C LEU A 68 -5.66 -12.40 3.15
N VAL A 69 -4.79 -11.69 3.85
CA VAL A 69 -3.35 -11.91 3.86
C VAL A 69 -2.99 -12.69 5.13
N LEU A 70 -2.47 -13.90 4.97
CA LEU A 70 -2.26 -14.87 6.05
C LEU A 70 -0.79 -15.25 6.18
N GLU A 71 -0.27 -15.33 7.41
CA GLU A 71 1.06 -15.85 7.73
C GLU A 71 0.96 -17.04 8.68
N ARG A 72 1.93 -17.97 8.65
CA ARG A 72 1.97 -19.06 9.63
C ARG A 72 2.47 -18.57 10.99
N SER A 73 1.85 -19.04 12.06
CA SER A 73 2.10 -18.56 13.44
C SER A 73 3.43 -19.04 14.02
N ASP A 74 4.01 -20.09 13.43
CA ASP A 74 5.28 -20.73 13.76
C ASP A 74 6.45 -20.27 12.87
N SER A 75 6.18 -19.61 11.74
CA SER A 75 7.22 -18.92 10.97
C SER A 75 7.57 -17.62 11.68
N THR A 76 8.76 -17.57 12.28
CA THR A 76 9.41 -16.31 12.67
C THR A 76 9.97 -15.67 11.41
N SER A 77 9.11 -15.40 10.42
CA SER A 77 9.45 -14.48 9.36
C SER A 77 9.34 -13.09 9.97
N ALA A 78 10.44 -12.33 9.88
CA ALA A 78 10.44 -10.92 10.23
C ALA A 78 9.15 -10.30 9.68
N PRO A 79 8.42 -9.50 10.49
CA PRO A 79 7.16 -8.94 10.07
C PRO A 79 7.30 -8.44 8.64
N HIS A 80 6.39 -8.84 7.75
CA HIS A 80 6.11 -8.08 6.54
C HIS A 80 5.55 -6.72 7.04
N ILE A 81 6.44 -5.91 7.60
CA ILE A 81 6.32 -4.48 7.65
C ILE A 81 6.11 -4.20 6.18
N LEU A 82 4.90 -3.81 5.79
CA LEU A 82 4.67 -3.17 4.50
C LEU A 82 5.94 -2.40 4.21
N GLY A 83 6.68 -2.80 3.16
CA GLY A 83 7.80 -2.01 2.68
C GLY A 83 7.36 -0.56 2.72
N PRO A 84 8.25 0.38 3.11
CA PRO A 84 7.82 1.75 3.37
C PRO A 84 6.89 2.19 2.23
N THR A 85 5.70 2.75 2.56
CA THR A 85 4.41 2.72 1.81
C THR A 85 4.44 3.07 0.31
N PHE A 86 5.61 3.39 -0.22
CA PHE A 86 5.95 3.67 -1.60
C PHE A 86 6.56 2.50 -2.39
N ILE A 87 6.94 1.37 -1.76
CA ILE A 87 7.48 0.17 -2.44
C ILE A 87 6.47 -0.96 -2.36
N GLU A 88 6.15 -1.55 -3.51
CA GLU A 88 5.33 -2.76 -3.64
C GLU A 88 6.18 -3.84 -4.33
N GLY A 89 6.33 -5.03 -3.74
CA GLY A 89 7.08 -6.13 -4.35
C GLY A 89 7.87 -7.04 -3.39
N PRO A 90 8.66 -7.99 -3.94
CA PRO A 90 9.52 -8.94 -3.21
C PRO A 90 10.49 -8.23 -2.26
N SER A 91 10.90 -8.86 -1.16
CA SER A 91 11.85 -8.22 -0.21
C SER A 91 13.26 -8.02 -0.81
N LEU A 92 14.07 -7.13 -0.21
CA LEU A 92 15.46 -6.91 -0.67
C LEU A 92 16.29 -8.20 -0.64
N ASP A 93 16.09 -9.04 0.37
CA ASP A 93 16.82 -10.31 0.49
C ASP A 93 16.41 -11.32 -0.57
N GLU A 94 15.13 -11.34 -0.98
CA GLU A 94 14.66 -12.13 -2.11
C GLU A 94 15.27 -11.67 -3.44
N LEU A 95 15.37 -10.35 -3.64
CA LEU A 95 16.00 -9.80 -4.84
C LEU A 95 17.52 -10.04 -4.87
N ARG A 96 18.19 -10.02 -3.71
CA ARG A 96 19.62 -10.38 -3.60
C ARG A 96 19.89 -11.85 -3.94
N GLY A 97 18.89 -12.72 -3.79
CA GLY A 97 18.97 -14.13 -4.17
C GLY A 97 18.79 -14.40 -5.68
N ASN A 98 18.43 -13.40 -6.49
CA ASN A 98 18.19 -13.56 -7.92
C ASN A 98 19.30 -12.89 -8.76
N GLU A 99 20.00 -13.69 -9.57
CA GLU A 99 21.11 -13.22 -10.41
C GLU A 99 20.71 -12.12 -11.41
N ALA A 100 19.50 -12.20 -11.98
CA ALA A 100 19.00 -11.19 -12.90
C ALA A 100 18.65 -9.88 -12.20
N ALA A 101 18.18 -9.96 -10.95
CA ALA A 101 17.94 -8.78 -10.12
C ALA A 101 19.26 -8.09 -9.74
N LEU A 102 20.31 -8.87 -9.42
CA LEU A 102 21.65 -8.34 -9.14
C LEU A 102 22.26 -7.63 -10.36
N LEU A 103 22.15 -8.23 -11.55
CA LEU A 103 22.66 -7.64 -12.79
C LEU A 103 21.96 -6.32 -13.14
N GLU A 104 20.63 -6.28 -13.01
CA GLU A 104 19.88 -5.05 -13.28
C GLU A 104 20.10 -4.00 -12.17
N ALA A 105 20.27 -4.41 -10.91
CA ALA A 105 20.63 -3.50 -9.82
C ALA A 105 21.99 -2.84 -10.06
N GLU A 106 22.98 -3.58 -10.55
CA GLU A 106 24.30 -3.05 -10.92
C GLU A 106 24.22 -2.10 -12.13
N ARG A 107 23.28 -2.34 -13.06
CA ARG A 107 23.01 -1.42 -14.17
C ARG A 107 22.36 -0.13 -13.66
N VAL A 108 21.32 -0.23 -12.83
CA VAL A 108 20.63 0.93 -12.23
C VAL A 108 21.60 1.75 -11.39
N ARG A 109 22.48 1.12 -10.63
CA ARG A 109 23.52 1.80 -9.85
C ARG A 109 24.47 2.60 -10.74
N ARG A 110 24.86 2.07 -11.91
CA ARG A 110 25.71 2.80 -12.87
C ARG A 110 24.99 3.96 -13.55
N GLU A 111 23.70 3.82 -13.83
CA GLU A 111 22.91 4.85 -14.51
C GLU A 111 22.49 6.00 -13.58
N THR A 112 22.08 5.67 -12.35
CA THR A 112 21.46 6.62 -11.41
C THR A 112 22.34 6.97 -10.21
N GLY A 113 23.39 6.19 -9.95
CA GLY A 113 24.21 6.29 -8.74
C GLY A 113 23.55 5.71 -7.49
N VAL A 114 22.32 5.20 -7.57
CA VAL A 114 21.55 4.69 -6.43
C VAL A 114 21.69 3.17 -6.35
N ASP A 115 22.19 2.68 -5.21
CA ASP A 115 22.19 1.25 -4.91
C ASP A 115 20.86 0.83 -4.29
N VAL A 116 20.00 0.25 -5.13
CA VAL A 116 18.61 -0.08 -4.79
C VAL A 116 18.51 -1.35 -3.92
N LEU A 117 19.54 -2.20 -3.92
CA LEU A 117 19.57 -3.41 -3.09
C LEU A 117 20.25 -3.18 -1.74
N SER A 118 20.79 -1.98 -1.50
CA SER A 118 21.41 -1.62 -0.24
C SER A 118 20.37 -1.22 0.81
N GLU A 119 20.45 -1.87 1.98
CA GLU A 119 19.57 -1.60 3.11
C GLU A 119 19.82 -0.21 3.72
N SER A 120 21.07 0.27 3.70
CA SER A 120 21.42 1.61 4.19
C SER A 120 20.85 2.72 3.30
N VAL A 121 20.76 2.48 1.99
CA VAL A 121 20.14 3.42 1.05
C VAL A 121 18.63 3.43 1.25
N LEU A 122 18.00 2.26 1.40
CA LEU A 122 16.58 2.15 1.73
C LEU A 122 16.23 2.88 3.04
N ASP A 123 17.01 2.66 4.10
CA ASP A 123 16.81 3.33 5.39
C ASP A 123 17.02 4.84 5.30
N GLY A 124 18.01 5.29 4.52
CA GLY A 124 18.23 6.70 4.22
C GLY A 124 17.01 7.34 3.56
N VAL A 125 16.52 6.75 2.47
CA VAL A 125 15.33 7.23 1.74
C VAL A 125 14.08 7.19 2.64
N ARG A 126 13.92 6.13 3.44
CA ARG A 126 12.81 5.99 4.40
C ARG A 126 12.83 7.10 5.45
N SER A 127 13.99 7.38 6.05
CA SER A 127 14.14 8.40 7.08
C SER A 127 13.78 9.79 6.55
N GLU A 128 14.25 10.11 5.34
CA GLU A 128 13.98 11.39 4.69
C GLU A 128 12.51 11.50 4.25
N HIS A 129 11.91 10.42 3.74
CA HIS A 129 10.48 10.37 3.43
C HIS A 129 9.61 10.61 4.68
N VAL A 130 9.94 9.99 5.82
CA VAL A 130 9.23 10.20 7.09
C VAL A 130 9.38 11.63 7.58
N ARG A 131 10.59 12.19 7.50
CA ARG A 131 10.87 13.60 7.86
C ARG A 131 10.05 14.56 7.01
N LEU A 132 10.01 14.37 5.70
CA LEU A 132 9.21 15.18 4.77
C LEU A 132 7.71 14.98 4.97
N ARG A 133 7.24 13.76 5.26
CA ARG A 133 5.84 13.50 5.61
C ARG A 133 5.41 14.27 6.85
N ARG A 134 6.24 14.29 7.91
CA ARG A 134 5.96 15.08 9.12
C ARG A 134 5.90 16.58 8.82
N ARG A 135 6.82 17.08 8.00
CA ARG A 135 6.84 18.50 7.57
C ARG A 135 5.59 18.86 6.76
N TYR A 136 5.22 18.02 5.80
CA TYR A 136 4.00 18.18 5.01
C TYR A 136 2.74 18.15 5.88
N ALA A 137 2.63 17.20 6.81
CA ALA A 137 1.47 17.11 7.71
C ALA A 137 1.33 18.36 8.60
N ARG A 138 2.45 18.89 9.12
CA ARG A 138 2.45 20.16 9.88
C ARG A 138 2.01 21.33 9.03
N LEU A 139 2.54 21.46 7.81
CA LEU A 139 2.15 22.52 6.88
C LEU A 139 0.67 22.41 6.50
N LEU A 140 0.20 21.22 6.16
CA LEU A 140 -1.19 20.96 5.83
C LEU A 140 -2.13 21.37 6.96
N TRP A 141 -1.78 20.98 8.19
CA TRP A 141 -2.54 21.36 9.38
C TRP A 141 -2.56 22.88 9.59
N LEU A 142 -1.41 23.56 9.49
CA LEU A 142 -1.33 25.02 9.59
C LEU A 142 -2.13 25.72 8.48
N THR A 143 -2.14 25.19 7.25
CA THR A 143 -2.92 25.75 6.15
C THR A 143 -4.42 25.50 6.27
N SER A 144 -4.85 24.45 6.98
CA SER A 144 -6.27 24.15 7.14
C SER A 144 -7.01 25.15 8.05
N LEU A 145 -6.31 25.79 8.99
CA LEU A 145 -6.90 26.75 9.91
C LEU A 145 -7.50 27.98 9.21
N PRO A 146 -6.78 28.73 8.36
CA PRO A 146 -7.36 29.86 7.64
C PRO A 146 -8.45 29.42 6.65
N ALA A 147 -8.36 28.22 6.05
CA ALA A 147 -9.44 27.68 5.22
C ALA A 147 -10.73 27.44 6.03
N LEU A 148 -10.61 26.86 7.22
CA LEU A 148 -11.74 26.62 8.11
C LEU A 148 -12.36 27.95 8.57
N VAL A 149 -11.54 28.93 8.95
CA VAL A 149 -12.02 30.27 9.34
C VAL A 149 -12.75 30.95 8.17
N ALA A 150 -12.18 30.92 6.97
CA ALA A 150 -12.82 31.47 5.77
C ALA A 150 -14.19 30.83 5.51
N PHE A 151 -14.27 29.51 5.63
CA PHE A 151 -15.50 28.75 5.44
C PHE A 151 -16.56 29.08 6.51
N VAL A 152 -16.19 29.08 7.80
CA VAL A 152 -17.12 29.36 8.90
C VAL A 152 -17.65 30.80 8.82
N THR A 153 -16.77 31.77 8.60
CA THR A 153 -17.16 33.18 8.47
C THR A 153 -18.04 33.44 7.26
N LEU A 154 -17.81 32.74 6.14
CA LEU A 154 -18.70 32.78 4.97
C LEU A 154 -20.08 32.21 5.27
N MET A 155 -20.16 31.09 6.00
CA MET A 155 -21.45 30.53 6.41
C MET A 155 -22.18 31.48 7.35
N LEU A 156 -21.48 32.08 8.32
CA LEU A 156 -22.06 33.05 9.24
C LEU A 156 -22.50 34.33 8.53
N SER A 157 -21.79 34.80 7.49
CA SER A 157 -22.21 35.98 6.73
C SER A 157 -23.53 35.72 5.98
N LEU A 158 -23.71 34.50 5.45
CA LEU A 158 -24.96 34.12 4.78
C LEU A 158 -26.14 34.08 5.76
N VAL A 159 -25.92 33.60 6.98
CA VAL A 159 -26.94 33.61 8.05
C VAL A 159 -27.27 35.05 8.47
N ALA A 160 -26.26 35.88 8.72
CA ALA A 160 -26.45 37.28 9.12
C ALA A 160 -27.19 38.10 8.07
N LEU A 161 -26.97 37.81 6.78
CA LEU A 161 -27.71 38.42 5.68
C LEU A 161 -29.19 38.00 5.68
N GLY A 162 -29.49 36.74 6.02
CA GLY A 162 -30.85 36.22 6.19
C GLY A 162 -31.59 36.82 7.39
N ASP A 163 -30.86 37.16 8.46
CA ASP A 163 -31.39 37.80 9.66
C ASP A 163 -31.56 39.34 9.52
N GLY A 164 -31.25 39.90 8.35
CA GLY A 164 -31.40 41.33 8.08
C GLY A 164 -30.33 42.22 8.72
N ASN A 165 -29.16 41.67 9.04
CA ASN A 165 -28.02 42.43 9.57
C ASN A 165 -26.89 42.55 8.53
N PRO A 166 -26.98 43.51 7.58
CA PRO A 166 -26.02 43.65 6.49
C PRO A 166 -24.63 44.08 6.97
N GLU A 167 -24.52 44.89 8.02
CA GLU A 167 -23.22 45.35 8.56
C GLU A 167 -22.41 44.17 9.13
N ALA A 168 -23.06 43.24 9.83
CA ALA A 168 -22.43 42.02 10.30
C ALA A 168 -22.02 41.10 9.15
N ALA A 169 -22.85 40.98 8.11
CA ALA A 169 -22.56 40.18 6.93
C ALA A 169 -21.32 40.70 6.17
N ASP A 170 -21.22 42.02 5.95
CA ASP A 170 -20.07 42.65 5.27
C ASP A 170 -18.77 42.45 6.05
N THR A 171 -18.82 42.62 7.38
CA THR A 171 -17.65 42.41 8.24
C THR A 171 -17.17 40.96 8.18
N LEU A 172 -18.09 39.99 8.22
CA LEU A 172 -17.77 38.56 8.14
C LEU A 172 -17.25 38.15 6.74
N LEU A 173 -17.79 38.75 5.67
CA LEU A 173 -17.28 38.57 4.31
C LEU A 173 -15.84 39.08 4.16
N LEU A 174 -15.52 40.23 4.76
CA LEU A 174 -14.16 40.76 4.73
C LEU A 174 -13.18 39.85 5.47
N VAL A 175 -13.56 39.33 6.65
CA VAL A 175 -12.77 38.35 7.39
C VAL A 175 -12.59 37.06 6.60
N SER A 176 -13.64 36.60 5.92
CA SER A 176 -13.58 35.43 5.03
C SER A 176 -12.61 35.65 3.87
N ALA A 177 -12.69 36.80 3.20
CA ALA A 177 -11.82 37.17 2.08
C ALA A 177 -10.34 37.23 2.50
N VAL A 178 -10.03 37.90 3.63
CA VAL A 178 -8.65 37.96 4.16
C VAL A 178 -8.14 36.57 4.51
N SER A 179 -8.97 35.73 5.15
CA SER A 179 -8.60 34.36 5.50
C SER A 179 -8.36 33.48 4.27
N ALA A 180 -9.16 33.66 3.21
CA ALA A 180 -8.98 32.96 1.93
C ALA A 180 -7.67 33.37 1.23
N VAL A 181 -7.30 34.66 1.27
CA VAL A 181 -6.01 35.14 0.75
C VAL A 181 -4.84 34.54 1.52
N VAL A 182 -4.91 34.54 2.85
CA VAL A 182 -3.88 33.89 3.70
C VAL A 182 -3.76 32.40 3.38
N PHE A 183 -4.90 31.71 3.19
CA PHE A 183 -4.92 30.33 2.76
C PHE A 183 -4.23 30.14 1.40
N ALA A 184 -4.57 30.95 0.39
CA ALA A 184 -3.98 30.86 -0.94
C ALA A 184 -2.46 31.06 -0.92
N LEU A 185 -1.96 32.04 -0.15
CA LEU A 185 -0.53 32.28 0.03
C LEU A 185 0.17 31.10 0.73
N SER A 186 -0.54 30.41 1.62
CA SER A 186 -0.02 29.26 2.36
C SER A 186 0.04 27.96 1.53
N LEU A 187 -0.65 27.88 0.39
CA LEU A 187 -0.64 26.68 -0.46
C LEU A 187 0.71 26.42 -1.13
N TRP A 188 1.42 27.46 -1.54
CA TRP A 188 2.71 27.34 -2.23
C TRP A 188 3.75 26.48 -1.47
N PRO A 189 4.06 26.76 -0.18
CA PRO A 189 4.99 25.93 0.58
C PRO A 189 4.48 24.49 0.78
N THR A 190 3.16 24.29 0.91
CA THR A 190 2.54 22.97 1.05
C THR A 190 2.68 22.13 -0.22
N ILE A 191 2.43 22.73 -1.40
CA ILE A 191 2.62 22.09 -2.70
C ILE A 191 4.10 21.76 -2.92
N ARG A 192 5.01 22.69 -2.60
CA ARG A 192 6.45 22.45 -2.72
C ARG A 192 6.91 21.30 -1.82
N ALA A 193 6.40 21.21 -0.59
CA ALA A 193 6.69 20.11 0.33
C ALA A 193 6.13 18.77 -0.19
N ALA A 194 4.95 18.77 -0.81
CA ALA A 194 4.37 17.58 -1.44
C ALA A 194 5.24 17.08 -2.60
N ARG A 195 5.67 17.98 -3.49
CA ARG A 195 6.56 17.65 -4.61
C ARG A 195 7.93 17.14 -4.15
N ALA A 196 8.50 17.75 -3.10
CA ALA A 196 9.75 17.29 -2.53
C ALA A 196 9.63 15.87 -1.95
N ARG A 197 8.52 15.56 -1.27
CA ARG A 197 8.25 14.22 -0.73
C ARG A 197 8.17 13.15 -1.82
N THR A 198 7.55 13.45 -2.96
CA THR A 198 7.45 12.50 -4.07
C THR A 198 8.79 12.36 -4.81
N ALA A 199 9.51 13.46 -5.01
CA ALA A 199 10.79 13.47 -5.71
C ALA A 199 11.87 12.64 -4.99
N VAL A 200 11.95 12.74 -3.65
CA VAL A 200 12.95 12.00 -2.85
C VAL A 200 12.86 10.48 -3.01
N VAL A 201 11.68 9.97 -3.35
CA VAL A 201 11.44 8.53 -3.49
C VAL A 201 11.40 8.09 -4.95
N ALA A 202 11.22 9.02 -5.90
CA ALA A 202 10.97 8.70 -7.31
C ALA A 202 12.11 7.89 -7.92
N ASP A 203 13.36 8.32 -7.73
CA ASP A 203 14.53 7.68 -8.33
C ASP A 203 14.77 6.29 -7.75
N TYR A 204 14.64 6.15 -6.42
CA TYR A 204 14.74 4.86 -5.74
C TYR A 204 13.63 3.92 -6.19
N LYS A 205 12.38 4.39 -6.23
CA LYS A 205 11.22 3.60 -6.63
C LYS A 205 11.32 3.11 -8.08
N ALA A 206 11.69 3.99 -9.01
CA ALA A 206 11.85 3.63 -10.41
C ALA A 206 12.98 2.60 -10.62
N GLY A 207 14.10 2.76 -9.90
CA GLY A 207 15.17 1.76 -9.88
C GLY A 207 14.71 0.40 -9.33
N TYR A 208 13.93 0.43 -8.25
CA TYR A 208 13.39 -0.77 -7.61
C TYR A 208 12.44 -1.54 -8.51
N GLU A 209 11.49 -0.85 -9.15
CA GLU A 209 10.55 -1.46 -10.08
C GLU A 209 11.24 -2.13 -11.26
N ARG A 210 12.35 -1.55 -11.77
CA ARG A 210 13.17 -2.18 -12.81
C ARG A 210 13.84 -3.47 -12.35
N VAL A 211 14.41 -3.47 -11.15
CA VAL A 211 15.05 -4.66 -10.55
C VAL A 211 14.01 -5.77 -10.30
N VAL A 212 12.84 -5.41 -9.78
CA VAL A 212 11.72 -6.35 -9.60
C VAL A 212 11.25 -6.91 -10.94
N ALA A 213 11.08 -6.07 -11.98
CA ALA A 213 10.69 -6.52 -13.30
C ALA A 213 11.69 -7.51 -13.91
N ALA A 214 13.00 -7.29 -13.72
CA ALA A 214 14.04 -8.21 -14.16
C ALA A 214 14.00 -9.54 -13.40
N ALA A 215 13.75 -9.50 -12.09
CA ALA A 215 13.59 -10.69 -11.25
C ALA A 215 12.36 -11.53 -11.66
N LEU A 216 11.26 -10.88 -12.05
CA LEU A 216 10.03 -11.54 -12.46
C LEU A 216 10.09 -12.03 -13.92
N GLY A 217 10.74 -11.29 -14.82
CA GLY A 217 10.88 -11.66 -16.24
C GLY A 217 11.72 -12.92 -16.48
N THR A 218 12.64 -13.24 -15.58
CA THR A 218 13.46 -14.46 -15.64
C THR A 218 12.71 -15.71 -15.16
N ASN A 219 11.79 -15.57 -14.20
CA ASN A 219 10.96 -16.69 -13.76
C ASN A 219 9.97 -17.15 -14.84
N THR A 220 9.51 -16.25 -15.71
CA THR A 220 8.62 -16.59 -16.84
C THR A 220 9.35 -17.33 -17.96
N THR A 221 10.64 -17.06 -18.17
CA THR A 221 11.45 -17.70 -19.23
C THR A 221 11.92 -19.10 -18.84
N LEU A 222 12.24 -19.34 -17.55
CA LEU A 222 12.60 -20.68 -17.05
C LEU A 222 11.40 -21.63 -16.92
N GLY A 223 10.17 -21.13 -16.75
CA GLY A 223 8.95 -21.96 -16.73
C GLY A 223 8.53 -22.52 -18.10
N SER A 224 9.17 -22.07 -19.19
CA SER A 224 8.77 -22.40 -20.57
C SER A 224 9.67 -23.44 -21.25
N SER A 225 10.68 -23.98 -20.56
CA SER A 225 11.75 -24.79 -21.19
C SER A 225 11.78 -26.27 -20.79
N THR A 226 10.77 -26.80 -20.09
CA THR A 226 10.78 -28.21 -19.62
C THR A 226 9.86 -29.15 -20.40
N THR A 227 9.48 -28.84 -21.64
CA THR A 227 8.73 -29.78 -22.49
C THR A 227 9.18 -29.76 -23.95
N MET A 228 10.41 -30.17 -24.23
CA MET A 228 10.75 -30.77 -25.53
C MET A 228 12.13 -31.42 -25.46
N GLY A 229 12.14 -32.73 -25.20
CA GLY A 229 13.39 -33.47 -25.17
C GLY A 229 13.21 -34.96 -24.92
N SER A 230 12.56 -35.67 -25.84
CA SER A 230 12.94 -37.04 -26.25
C SER A 230 11.83 -37.66 -27.12
N ASN A 231 12.05 -37.75 -28.42
CA ASN A 231 11.53 -38.86 -29.21
C ASN A 231 12.52 -39.12 -30.35
N THR A 232 13.56 -39.87 -30.00
CA THR A 232 14.53 -40.45 -30.93
C THR A 232 14.18 -41.93 -31.06
N THR A 233 13.51 -42.25 -32.17
CA THR A 233 13.85 -43.34 -33.11
C THR A 233 14.08 -44.77 -32.57
N GLU A 234 13.12 -45.66 -32.81
CA GLU A 234 13.32 -47.09 -33.18
C GLU A 234 12.19 -47.48 -34.16
N ARG A 235 12.42 -47.50 -35.48
CA ARG A 235 12.73 -48.70 -36.29
C ARG A 235 12.37 -50.05 -35.65
N SER A 236 11.29 -50.67 -36.11
CA SER A 236 11.31 -51.88 -36.97
C SER A 236 9.95 -52.09 -37.62
#